data_AF-A0A0C2GT04-F1
#
_entry.id   AF-A0A0C2GT04-F1
#
_cell.length_a   1.000
_cell.length_b   1.000
_cell.length_c   1.000
_cell.angle_alpha   90.00
_cell.angle_beta   90.00
_cell.angle_gamma   90.00
#
_symmetry.space_group_name_H-M   'P 1'
#
loop_
_entity.id
_entity.type
_entity.pdbx_description
1 polymer ?
#
loop_
_entity_poly.entity_id
_entity_poly.type
_entity_poly.pdbx_seq_one_letter_code
_entity_poly.pdbx_strand_id
1 'polypeptide(L)' 'MMENVLFVTRSDGRPTGDAFVQFSDEEQGQRALSKHRQTIGNRYIELFRSTSAEVQQVRYYSGVTVGVR' A
#
# COMPACT_ATOMS: atom_id res chain seq x y z
N MET A 1 -3.34 8.43 -14.05
CA MET A 1 -2.33 7.48 -13.55
C MET A 1 -1.49 8.22 -12.53
N MET A 2 -1.97 8.30 -11.29
CA MET A 2 -1.16 8.73 -10.14
C MET A 2 -1.34 7.61 -9.11
N GLU A 3 -0.39 6.69 -9.09
CA GLU A 3 -0.27 5.69 -8.04
C GLU A 3 0.63 6.30 -6.97
N ASN A 4 0.07 6.68 -5.83
CA ASN A 4 0.86 7.21 -4.72
C ASN A 4 1.38 6.02 -3.90
N VAL A 5 2.69 5.82 -3.91
CA VAL A 5 3.36 4.80 -3.09
C VAL A 5 4.06 5.47 -1.93
N LEU A 6 3.70 5.08 -0.71
CA LEU A 6 4.35 5.53 0.52
C LEU A 6 5.13 4.37 1.13
N PHE A 7 6.45 4.50 1.20
CA PHE A 7 7.29 3.56 1.95
C PHE A 7 7.37 4.01 3.41
N VAL A 8 7.14 3.07 4.33
CA VAL A 8 7.25 3.36 5.76
C VAL A 8 8.72 3.23 6.17
N THR A 9 9.26 4.31 6.72
CA THR A 9 10.61 4.35 7.28
C THR A 9 10.53 4.62 8.77
N ARG A 10 11.49 4.07 9.51
CA ARG A 10 11.73 4.42 10.91
C ARG A 10 12.24 5.86 11.01
N SER A 11 12.26 6.41 12.22
CA SER A 11 12.83 7.75 12.49
C SER A 11 14.31 7.87 12.13
N ASP A 12 15.04 6.75 12.09
CA ASP A 12 16.45 6.69 11.64
C ASP A 12 16.59 6.55 10.11
N GLY A 13 15.49 6.62 9.37
CA GLY A 13 15.46 6.52 7.90
C GLY A 13 15.53 5.09 7.35
N ARG A 14 15.68 4.05 8.19
CA ARG A 14 15.69 2.66 7.73
C ARG A 14 14.30 2.19 7.30
N PRO A 15 14.19 1.35 6.25
CA PRO A 15 12.91 0.81 5.82
C PRO A 15 12.34 -0.16 6.87
N THR A 16 11.02 -0.13 7.08
CA THR A 16 10.35 -1.10 7.95
C THR A 16 10.00 -2.40 7.22
N GLY A 17 9.91 -2.35 5.88
CA GLY A 17 9.33 -3.41 5.06
C GLY A 17 7.85 -3.16 4.74
N ASP A 18 7.22 -2.19 5.42
CA ASP A 18 5.82 -1.84 5.17
C ASP A 18 5.72 -0.70 4.14
N ALA A 19 4.66 -0.71 3.33
CA ALA A 19 4.31 0.36 2.41
C ALA A 19 2.79 0.49 2.26
N PHE A 20 2.35 1.60 1.68
CA PHE A 20 0.96 1.84 1.30
C PHE A 20 0.89 2.27 -0.16
N VAL A 21 -0.12 1.77 -0.86
CA VAL A 21 -0.41 2.16 -2.25
C VAL A 21 -1.84 2.68 -2.32
N GLN A 22 -2.01 3.88 -2.86
CA GLN A 22 -3.32 4.44 -3.13
C GLN A 22 -3.69 4.26 -4.59
N PHE A 23 -4.87 3.67 -4.82
CA PHE A 23 -5.47 3.46 -6.13
C PHE A 23 -6.53 4.51 -6.42
N SER A 24 -6.74 4.83 -7.70
CA SER A 24 -7.75 5.81 -8.11
C SER A 24 -9.19 5.36 -7.86
N ASP A 25 -9.41 4.05 -7.82
CA ASP A 25 -10.73 3.44 -7.69
C ASP A 25 -10.66 2.07 -6.99
N GLU A 26 -11.84 1.58 -6.62
CA GLU A 26 -12.04 0.32 -5.90
C GLU A 26 -11.67 -0.90 -6.73
N GLU A 27 -11.87 -0.87 -8.05
CA GLU A 27 -11.59 -2.00 -8.92
C GLU A 27 -10.09 -2.30 -8.96
N GLN A 28 -9.26 -1.28 -9.09
CA GLN A 28 -7.80 -1.42 -9.06
C GLN A 28 -7.30 -1.92 -7.69
N GLY A 29 -7.86 -1.38 -6.60
CA GLY A 29 -7.54 -1.85 -5.24
C GLY A 29 -7.86 -3.34 -5.07
N GLN A 30 -9.00 -3.79 -5.58
CA GLN A 30 -9.39 -5.21 -5.54
C GLN A 30 -8.49 -6.09 -6.40
N ARG A 31 -8.11 -5.64 -7.60
CA ARG A 31 -7.12 -6.35 -8.43
C ARG A 31 -5.79 -6.49 -7.71
N ALA A 32 -5.33 -5.46 -7.00
CA ALA A 32 -4.13 -5.53 -6.17
C ALA A 32 -4.29 -6.55 -5.03
N LEU A 33 -5.38 -6.48 -4.26
CA LEU A 33 -5.64 -7.40 -3.14
C LEU A 33 -5.70 -8.88 -3.59
N SER A 34 -6.14 -9.16 -4.83
CA SER A 34 -6.11 -10.52 -5.39
C SER A 34 -4.71 -11.12 -5.52
N LYS A 35 -3.66 -10.30 -5.41
CA LYS A 35 -2.25 -10.69 -5.44
C LYS A 35 -1.67 -10.97 -4.04
N HIS A 36 -2.50 -10.98 -3.00
CA HIS A 36 -2.07 -11.31 -1.63
C HIS A 36 -1.28 -12.63 -1.59
N ARG A 37 -0.12 -12.60 -0.92
CA ARG A 37 0.86 -13.70 -0.76
C ARG A 37 1.55 -14.16 -2.05
N GLN A 38 1.44 -13.41 -3.13
CA GLN A 38 2.33 -13.61 -4.27
C GLN A 38 3.76 -13.17 -3.95
N THR A 39 4.70 -13.63 -4.76
CA THR A 39 6.12 -13.36 -4.56
C THR A 39 6.62 -12.23 -5.45
N ILE A 40 7.49 -11.40 -4.89
CA ILE A 40 8.39 -10.52 -5.64
C ILE A 40 9.81 -10.99 -5.34
N GLY A 41 10.45 -11.59 -6.35
CA GLY A 41 11.72 -12.29 -6.16
C GLY A 41 11.57 -13.44 -5.16
N ASN A 42 12.31 -13.39 -4.05
CA ASN A 42 12.28 -14.40 -2.99
C ASN A 42 11.40 -14.02 -1.78
N ARG A 43 10.68 -12.90 -1.85
CA ARG A 43 9.84 -12.40 -0.76
C ARG A 43 8.37 -12.61 -1.10
N TYR A 44 7.64 -13.25 -0.20
CA TYR A 44 6.17 -13.22 -0.22
C TYR A 44 5.70 -11.85 0.25
N ILE A 45 4.67 -11.32 -0.39
CA ILE A 45 4.11 -10.00 -0.09
C ILE A 45 2.71 -10.16 0.47
N GLU A 46 2.45 -9.57 1.63
CA GLU A 46 1.14 -9.51 2.25
C GLU A 46 0.45 -8.21 1.85
N LEU A 47 -0.76 -8.33 1.27
CA LEU A 47 -1.61 -7.21 0.90
C LEU A 47 -2.89 -7.20 1.72
N PHE A 48 -3.31 -6.04 2.23
CA PHE A 48 -4.52 -5.88 3.03
C PHE A 48 -5.21 -4.55 2.74
N ARG A 49 -6.53 -4.51 2.90
CA ARG A 49 -7.27 -3.25 2.83
C ARG A 49 -6.82 -2.34 3.95
N SER A 50 -6.60 -1.09 3.62
CA SER A 50 -6.27 -0.04 4.57
C SER A 50 -7.11 1.19 4.27
N THR A 51 -7.28 2.04 5.28
CA THR A 51 -7.99 3.31 5.13
C THR A 51 -6.99 4.45 5.00
N SER A 52 -7.38 5.52 4.31
CA SER A 52 -6.57 6.74 4.26
C SER A 52 -6.32 7.34 5.65
N ALA A 53 -7.18 7.06 6.64
CA ALA A 53 -6.99 7.48 8.02
C ALA A 53 -5.82 6.77 8.72
N GLU A 54 -5.54 5.51 8.36
CA GLU A 54 -4.38 4.77 8.85
C GLU A 54 -3.07 5.33 8.29
N VAL A 55 -3.15 6.09 7.20
CA VAL A 55 -2.01 6.70 6.52
C VAL A 55 -2.08 8.21 6.67
N GLN A 56 -1.62 8.74 7.81
CA GLN A 56 -1.64 10.18 8.13
C GLN A 56 -1.02 11.09 7.04
N GLN A 57 -0.20 10.55 6.14
CA GLN A 57 0.42 11.28 5.01
C GLN A 57 -0.29 11.13 3.67
N VAL A 58 -1.22 10.17 3.50
CA VAL A 58 -1.97 10.02 2.24
C VAL A 58 -3.15 10.99 2.30
N ARG A 59 -2.96 12.16 1.68
CA ARG A 59 -3.96 13.22 1.56
C ARG A 59 -5.33 12.69 1.14
N TYR A 60 -6.36 13.43 1.56
CA TYR A 60 -7.78 13.29 1.20
C TYR A 60 -8.01 13.11 -0.32
N TYR A 61 -7.89 11.89 -0.80
CA TYR A 61 -8.37 11.45 -2.10
C TYR A 61 -9.39 10.33 -1.87
N SER A 62 -10.49 10.35 -2.63
CA SER A 62 -11.61 9.40 -2.53
C SER A 62 -11.29 7.99 -3.05
N GLY A 63 -10.02 7.59 -3.02
CA GLY A 63 -9.52 6.32 -3.54
C GLY A 63 -9.37 5.24 -2.47
N VAL A 64 -9.02 4.04 -2.90
CA VAL A 64 -8.75 2.89 -2.02
C VAL A 64 -7.28 2.83 -1.66
N THR A 65 -6.99 2.56 -0.39
CA THR A 65 -5.62 2.34 0.09
C THR A 65 -5.39 0.87 0.37
N VAL A 66 -4.26 0.33 -0.08
CA VAL A 66 -3.82 -1.03 0.20
C VAL A 66 -2.51 -0.96 0.97
N GLY A 67 -2.46 -1.64 2.11
CA GLY A 67 -1.22 -1.85 2.85
C GLY A 67 -0.43 -3.04 2.29
N VAL A 68 0.89 -2.91 2.35
CA VAL A 68 1.88 -3.85 1.81
C VAL A 68 2.87 -4.20 2.92
N ARG A 69 3.18 -5.49 3.10
CA ARG A 69 4.19 -6.01 4.02
C ARG A 69 5.00 -7.15 3.40
#